data_AF-A0A922XG37-F1
#
_entry.id   AF-A0A922XG37-F1
#
_cell.length_a   1.000
_cell.length_b   1.000
_cell.length_c   1.000
_cell.angle_alpha   90.00
_cell.angle_beta   90.00
_cell.angle_gamma   90.00
#
_symmetry.space_group_name_H-M   'P 1'
#
loop_
_entity.id
_entity.type
_entity.pdbx_description
1 polymer ?
#
loop_
_entity_poly.entity_id
_entity_poly.type
_entity_poly.pdbx_seq_one_letter_code
_entity_poly.pdbx_strand_id
1 'polypeptide(L)'
;SIWNEWADAEGELGPVYGKQWRSWATPDGGSIDQMRDVVEQIKRNPDSRRLIVSAWNVADVARMALPPCHLLFQFYVAEGRLSCQLYQRSADVFLGVPFNIASYALLTMMVAQATDLQPGDFVHTLGDAHLYDNHLEQARLQLSREPRPLPTMRLNPTVKDLFAFKFEDFELLAYDPHPHIKAPVAV
;
A
#
# COMPACT_ATOMS: atom_id res chain seq x y z
N SER A 1 18.28 -1.37 -1.73
CA SER A 1 16.83 -1.30 -1.42
C SER A 1 16.25 -0.06 -2.10
N ILE A 2 14.96 -0.04 -2.42
CA ILE A 2 14.26 1.19 -2.85
C ILE A 2 14.20 2.26 -1.75
N TRP A 3 14.64 1.93 -0.53
CA TRP A 3 14.70 2.84 0.62
C TRP A 3 16.10 3.43 0.88
N ASN A 4 17.11 3.06 0.09
CA ASN A 4 18.50 3.40 0.37
C ASN A 4 18.76 4.91 0.44
N GLU A 5 18.03 5.72 -0.32
CA GLU A 5 18.23 7.17 -0.38
C GLU A 5 17.71 7.91 0.87
N TRP A 6 16.83 7.27 1.65
CA TRP A 6 16.24 7.85 2.85
C TRP A 6 16.77 7.25 4.16
N ALA A 7 17.50 6.14 4.09
CA ALA A 7 18.04 5.51 5.28
C ALA A 7 19.22 6.31 5.84
N ASP A 8 19.35 6.38 7.16
CA ASP A 8 20.52 6.94 7.83
C ASP A 8 21.74 6.00 7.73
N ALA A 9 22.85 6.36 8.39
CA ALA A 9 24.10 5.61 8.34
C ALA A 9 23.96 4.18 8.91
N GLU A 10 22.98 3.96 9.77
CA GLU A 10 22.65 2.69 10.41
C GLU A 10 21.62 1.89 9.62
N GLY A 11 21.04 2.46 8.55
CA GLY A 11 20.02 1.84 7.73
C GLY A 11 18.58 2.08 8.22
N GLU A 12 18.38 2.99 9.17
CA GLU A 12 17.09 3.28 9.79
C GLU A 12 16.33 4.38 9.03
N LEU A 13 15.01 4.27 9.03
CA LEU A 13 14.09 5.25 8.39
C LEU A 13 13.30 6.06 9.44
N GLY A 14 13.55 5.80 10.72
CA GLY A 14 12.71 6.28 11.81
C GLY A 14 11.34 5.58 11.84
N PRO A 15 10.34 6.18 12.53
CA PRO A 15 9.05 5.56 12.83
C PRO A 15 8.07 5.58 11.64
N VAL A 16 8.51 5.18 10.44
CA VAL A 16 7.69 5.13 9.22
C VAL A 16 6.75 3.93 9.18
N TYR A 17 5.73 3.99 8.31
CA TYR A 17 4.79 2.93 7.92
C TYR A 17 4.66 1.74 8.88
N GLY A 18 5.52 0.71 8.74
CA GLY A 18 5.45 -0.53 9.51
C GLY A 18 5.40 -0.32 11.02
N LYS A 19 6.18 0.64 11.56
CA LYS A 19 6.12 1.01 12.98
C LYS A 19 4.74 1.53 13.36
N GLN A 20 4.16 2.41 12.55
CA GLN A 20 2.82 2.95 12.82
C GLN A 20 1.75 1.87 12.65
N TRP A 21 1.87 0.98 11.66
CA TRP A 21 0.89 -0.06 11.38
C TRP A 21 0.86 -1.16 12.45
N ARG A 22 2.02 -1.50 13.03
CA ARG A 22 2.17 -2.66 13.93
C ARG A 22 2.46 -2.28 15.38
N SER A 23 2.87 -1.06 15.65
CA SER A 23 3.32 -0.60 16.97
C SER A 23 3.12 0.90 17.15
N TRP A 24 1.91 1.40 16.86
CA TRP A 24 1.56 2.81 17.09
C TRP A 24 1.65 3.13 18.58
N ALA A 25 2.54 4.05 18.96
CA ALA A 25 2.77 4.39 20.36
C ALA A 25 1.58 5.16 20.96
N THR A 26 1.15 4.77 22.16
CA THR A 26 0.07 5.45 22.89
C THR A 26 0.64 6.37 23.99
N PRO A 27 -0.09 7.42 24.41
CA PRO A 27 0.40 8.37 25.42
C PRO A 27 0.72 7.74 26.79
N ASP A 28 0.11 6.60 27.12
CA ASP A 28 0.33 5.83 28.34
C ASP A 28 1.49 4.82 28.24
N GLY A 29 2.26 4.85 27.15
CA GLY A 29 3.44 4.01 26.95
C GLY A 29 3.15 2.62 26.36
N GLY A 30 1.92 2.37 25.95
CA GLY A 30 1.52 1.17 25.22
C GLY A 30 1.77 1.24 23.71
N SER A 31 1.26 0.23 22.99
CA SER A 31 1.30 0.18 21.53
C SER A 31 0.05 -0.45 20.93
N ILE A 32 -0.38 0.03 19.76
CA ILE A 32 -1.52 -0.47 19.00
C ILE A 32 -1.01 -1.16 17.71
N ASP A 33 -1.43 -2.41 17.50
CA ASP A 33 -1.21 -3.15 16.24
C ASP A 33 -2.45 -2.96 15.34
N GLN A 34 -2.50 -1.84 14.63
CA GLN A 34 -3.65 -1.45 13.80
C GLN A 34 -4.01 -2.52 12.75
N MET A 35 -3.02 -3.23 12.20
CA MET A 35 -3.26 -4.28 11.20
C MET A 35 -3.92 -5.51 11.82
N ARG A 36 -3.48 -5.93 13.01
CA ARG A 36 -4.10 -7.04 13.72
C ARG A 36 -5.52 -6.68 14.15
N ASP A 37 -5.67 -5.48 14.69
CA ASP A 37 -6.96 -4.98 15.17
C ASP A 37 -7.98 -4.89 14.02
N VAL A 38 -7.59 -4.37 12.85
CA VAL A 38 -8.52 -4.25 11.71
C VAL A 38 -8.92 -5.61 11.15
N VAL A 39 -8.00 -6.58 11.06
CA VAL A 39 -8.30 -7.95 10.63
C VAL A 39 -9.31 -8.61 11.56
N GLU A 40 -9.11 -8.49 12.88
CA GLU A 40 -10.03 -9.06 13.86
C GLU A 40 -11.39 -8.32 13.89
N GLN A 41 -11.39 -6.99 13.66
CA GLN A 41 -12.63 -6.23 13.51
C GLN A 41 -13.39 -6.65 12.25
N ILE A 42 -12.73 -6.89 11.11
CA ILE A 42 -13.39 -7.40 9.89
C ILE A 42 -14.08 -8.74 10.18
N LYS A 43 -13.41 -9.67 10.86
CA LYS A 43 -13.98 -10.99 11.18
C LYS A 43 -15.19 -10.91 12.12
N ARG A 44 -15.18 -9.97 13.08
CA ARG A 44 -16.20 -9.90 14.14
C ARG A 44 -17.33 -8.91 13.84
N ASN A 45 -17.05 -7.86 13.09
CA ASN A 45 -17.97 -6.76 12.78
C ASN A 45 -17.65 -6.15 11.39
N PRO A 46 -17.88 -6.89 10.30
CA PRO A 46 -17.51 -6.47 8.94
C PRO A 46 -18.23 -5.19 8.48
N ASP A 47 -19.41 -4.89 9.02
CA ASP A 47 -20.20 -3.69 8.68
C ASP A 47 -19.67 -2.40 9.33
N SER A 48 -18.60 -2.50 10.12
CA SER A 48 -17.99 -1.36 10.78
C SER A 48 -17.52 -0.31 9.79
N ARG A 49 -17.96 0.94 9.98
CA ARG A 49 -17.49 2.11 9.22
C ARG A 49 -16.17 2.67 9.75
N ARG A 50 -15.44 1.90 10.57
CA ARG A 50 -14.24 2.34 11.31
C ARG A 50 -13.05 1.40 11.12
N LEU A 51 -13.07 0.59 10.06
CA LEU A 51 -11.98 -0.33 9.72
C LEU A 51 -10.81 0.43 9.08
N ILE A 52 -10.10 1.23 9.88
CA ILE A 52 -9.12 2.23 9.43
C ILE A 52 -7.73 1.89 9.96
N VAL A 53 -6.72 2.12 9.12
CA VAL A 53 -5.30 2.13 9.51
C VAL A 53 -4.68 3.45 9.08
N SER A 54 -3.94 4.09 9.99
CA SER A 54 -3.23 5.34 9.74
C SER A 54 -1.72 5.18 9.91
N ALA A 55 -0.95 5.73 8.97
CA ALA A 55 0.48 5.96 9.13
C ALA A 55 0.78 7.40 9.62
N TRP A 56 -0.21 8.29 9.68
CA TRP A 56 -0.01 9.70 10.01
C TRP A 56 -0.03 9.95 11.53
N ASN A 57 1.07 9.62 12.20
CA ASN A 57 1.26 9.96 13.61
C ASN A 57 1.92 11.33 13.75
N VAL A 58 1.11 12.36 14.04
CA VAL A 58 1.54 13.76 14.14
C VAL A 58 2.74 13.95 15.08
N ALA A 59 2.80 13.19 16.18
CA ALA A 59 3.88 13.29 17.16
C ALA A 59 5.22 12.74 16.64
N ASP A 60 5.17 11.83 15.66
CA ASP A 60 6.34 11.16 15.11
C ASP A 60 6.80 11.71 13.76
N VAL A 61 5.99 12.51 13.06
CA VAL A 61 6.29 12.97 11.68
C VAL A 61 7.68 13.58 11.56
N ALA A 62 8.07 14.42 12.51
CA ALA A 62 9.38 15.09 12.50
C ALA A 62 10.59 14.14 12.65
N ARG A 63 10.34 12.88 13.06
CA ARG A 63 11.37 11.85 13.26
C ARG A 63 11.42 10.84 12.11
N MET A 64 10.50 10.93 11.14
CA MET A 64 10.45 10.04 10.00
C MET A 64 11.39 10.56 8.91
N ALA A 65 12.23 9.69 8.34
CA ALA A 65 13.13 10.06 7.25
C ALA A 65 12.36 10.64 6.05
N LEU A 66 11.16 10.11 5.80
CA LEU A 66 10.20 10.68 4.87
C LEU A 66 8.78 10.57 5.47
N PRO A 67 8.04 11.68 5.60
CA PRO A 67 6.65 11.62 6.04
C PRO A 67 5.81 10.74 5.10
N PRO A 68 4.91 9.89 5.62
CA PRO A 68 4.14 8.93 4.83
C PRO A 68 3.40 9.59 3.66
N CYS A 69 3.62 9.10 2.44
CA CYS A 69 2.85 9.52 1.27
C CYS A 69 1.45 8.88 1.31
N HIS A 70 1.38 7.59 1.61
CA HIS A 70 0.16 6.81 1.79
C HIS A 70 -0.17 6.74 3.29
N LEU A 71 -1.06 7.64 3.74
CA LEU A 71 -1.14 8.00 5.15
C LEU A 71 -2.36 7.42 5.88
N LEU A 72 -3.43 7.09 5.17
CA LEU A 72 -4.64 6.50 5.74
C LEU A 72 -5.30 5.58 4.72
N PHE A 73 -5.73 4.41 5.16
CA PHE A 73 -6.59 3.55 4.36
C PHE A 73 -7.71 2.94 5.19
N GLN A 74 -8.85 2.71 4.54
CA GLN A 74 -10.06 2.18 5.14
C GLN A 74 -10.55 0.96 4.38
N PHE A 75 -10.89 -0.10 5.11
CA PHE A 75 -11.57 -1.26 4.55
C PHE A 75 -13.09 -1.11 4.62
N TYR A 76 -13.77 -1.77 3.69
CA TYR A 76 -15.22 -1.83 3.61
C TYR A 76 -15.63 -3.23 3.15
N VAL A 77 -16.62 -3.83 3.82
CA VAL A 77 -17.15 -5.14 3.45
C VAL A 77 -18.60 -4.99 3.02
N ALA A 78 -18.92 -5.55 1.85
CA ALA A 78 -20.29 -5.68 1.37
C ALA A 78 -20.41 -6.92 0.48
N GLU A 79 -21.51 -7.64 0.57
CA GLU A 79 -21.82 -8.78 -0.30
C GLU A 79 -20.68 -9.84 -0.35
N GLY A 80 -20.02 -10.09 0.79
CA GLY A 80 -18.90 -11.03 0.89
C GLY A 80 -17.60 -10.56 0.23
N ARG A 81 -17.50 -9.28 -0.14
CA ARG A 81 -16.33 -8.66 -0.77
C ARG A 81 -15.70 -7.61 0.13
N LEU A 82 -14.37 -7.61 0.21
CA LEU A 82 -13.57 -6.64 0.94
C LEU A 82 -12.92 -5.65 -0.02
N SER A 83 -13.30 -4.38 0.12
CA SER A 83 -12.74 -3.24 -0.61
C SER A 83 -11.79 -2.44 0.29
N CYS A 84 -10.88 -1.70 -0.31
CA CYS A 84 -9.92 -0.84 0.39
C CYS A 84 -9.86 0.54 -0.29
N GLN A 85 -10.04 1.60 0.48
CA GLN A 85 -9.80 2.96 0.02
C GLN A 85 -8.50 3.48 0.63
N LEU A 86 -7.59 3.98 -0.21
CA LEU A 86 -6.36 4.66 0.21
C LEU A 86 -6.46 6.16 -0.02
N TYR A 87 -6.03 6.96 0.96
CA TYR A 87 -5.67 8.36 0.78
C TYR A 87 -4.14 8.53 0.74
N GLN A 88 -3.63 8.91 -0.43
CA GLN A 88 -2.23 9.25 -0.66
C GLN A 88 -2.09 10.77 -0.80
N ARG A 89 -1.46 11.45 0.18
CA ARG A 89 -1.37 12.92 0.19
C ARG A 89 -0.52 13.51 -0.94
N SER A 90 0.44 12.75 -1.46
CA SER A 90 1.43 13.19 -2.43
C SER A 90 1.84 12.01 -3.29
N ALA A 91 1.72 12.17 -4.59
CA ALA A 91 1.75 11.07 -5.55
C ALA A 91 2.51 11.47 -6.81
N ASP A 92 3.76 10.99 -6.90
CA ASP A 92 4.47 10.90 -8.17
C ASP A 92 3.72 9.90 -9.06
N VAL A 93 3.06 10.43 -10.08
CA VAL A 93 2.20 9.66 -10.98
C VAL A 93 3.00 8.70 -11.87
N PHE A 94 4.27 9.01 -12.17
CA PHE A 94 5.07 8.20 -13.09
C PHE A 94 5.79 7.06 -12.37
N LEU A 95 6.53 7.37 -11.30
CA LEU A 95 7.28 6.36 -10.56
C LEU A 95 6.47 5.75 -9.42
N GLY A 96 5.80 6.56 -8.60
CA GLY A 96 5.21 6.12 -7.33
C GLY A 96 3.89 5.37 -7.49
N VAL A 97 2.91 6.00 -8.14
CA VAL A 97 1.52 5.52 -8.22
C VAL A 97 1.40 4.08 -8.74
N PRO A 98 2.14 3.62 -9.77
CA PRO A 98 2.08 2.22 -10.20
C PRO A 98 2.43 1.22 -9.09
N PHE A 99 3.47 1.49 -8.29
CA PHE A 99 3.84 0.65 -7.14
C PHE A 99 2.81 0.75 -6.02
N ASN A 100 2.27 1.96 -5.77
CA ASN A 100 1.27 2.16 -4.72
C ASN A 100 -0.03 1.39 -5.03
N ILE A 101 -0.49 1.40 -6.29
CA ILE A 101 -1.65 0.61 -6.72
C ILE A 101 -1.39 -0.88 -6.51
N ALA A 102 -0.26 -1.40 -6.99
CA ALA A 102 0.08 -2.81 -6.85
C ALA A 102 0.17 -3.24 -5.36
N SER A 103 0.80 -2.43 -4.52
CA SER A 103 0.97 -2.70 -3.09
C SER A 103 -0.36 -2.81 -2.35
N TYR A 104 -1.27 -1.85 -2.56
CA TYR A 104 -2.55 -1.84 -1.85
C TYR A 104 -3.59 -2.78 -2.47
N ALA A 105 -3.53 -3.04 -3.78
CA ALA A 105 -4.30 -4.12 -4.39
C ALA A 105 -3.90 -5.48 -3.77
N LEU A 106 -2.59 -5.74 -3.64
CA LEU A 106 -2.10 -6.97 -3.02
C LEU A 106 -2.51 -7.06 -1.55
N LEU A 107 -2.37 -5.98 -0.78
CA LEU A 107 -2.81 -5.94 0.62
C LEU A 107 -4.32 -6.22 0.74
N THR A 108 -5.13 -5.65 -0.15
CA THR A 108 -6.59 -5.90 -0.20
C THR A 108 -6.87 -7.39 -0.41
N MET A 109 -6.17 -8.03 -1.34
CA MET A 109 -6.29 -9.47 -1.59
C MET A 109 -5.86 -10.31 -0.39
N MET A 110 -4.74 -9.96 0.25
CA MET A 110 -4.23 -10.67 1.44
C MET A 110 -5.20 -10.58 2.61
N VAL A 111 -5.74 -9.39 2.89
CA VAL A 111 -6.70 -9.19 3.98
C VAL A 111 -8.02 -9.90 3.67
N ALA A 112 -8.52 -9.83 2.43
CA ALA A 112 -9.69 -10.59 2.00
C ALA A 112 -9.50 -12.09 2.26
N GLN A 113 -8.36 -12.67 1.84
CA GLN A 113 -8.07 -14.09 2.07
C GLN A 113 -7.95 -14.45 3.57
N ALA A 114 -7.29 -13.61 4.37
CA ALA A 114 -7.14 -13.82 5.81
C ALA A 114 -8.45 -13.67 6.61
N THR A 115 -9.50 -13.13 5.96
CA THR A 115 -10.81 -12.90 6.56
C THR A 115 -11.94 -13.69 5.88
N ASP A 116 -11.59 -14.64 5.00
CA ASP A 116 -12.52 -15.48 4.24
C ASP A 116 -13.50 -14.70 3.36
N LEU A 117 -13.04 -13.58 2.80
CA LEU A 117 -13.77 -12.70 1.89
C LEU A 117 -13.16 -12.74 0.49
N GLN A 118 -13.95 -12.32 -0.50
CA GLN A 118 -13.46 -12.10 -1.85
C GLN A 118 -12.87 -10.68 -1.98
N PRO A 119 -11.86 -10.45 -2.83
CA PRO A 119 -11.43 -9.09 -3.14
C PRO A 119 -12.56 -8.28 -3.81
N GLY A 120 -12.78 -7.07 -3.31
CA GLY A 120 -13.65 -6.05 -3.89
C GLY A 120 -12.83 -4.99 -4.62
N ASP A 121 -13.21 -3.71 -4.45
CA ASP A 121 -12.58 -2.60 -5.13
C ASP A 121 -11.37 -2.07 -4.37
N PHE A 122 -10.34 -1.66 -5.10
CA PHE A 122 -9.30 -0.76 -4.57
C PHE A 122 -9.57 0.67 -5.06
N VAL A 123 -9.90 1.56 -4.14
CA VAL A 123 -10.22 2.97 -4.41
C VAL A 123 -9.03 3.84 -4.02
N HIS A 124 -8.33 4.39 -5.02
CA HIS A 124 -7.15 5.21 -4.78
C HIS A 124 -7.49 6.71 -4.85
N THR A 125 -7.39 7.41 -3.73
CA THR A 125 -7.57 8.86 -3.64
C THR A 125 -6.21 9.55 -3.54
N LEU A 126 -5.92 10.45 -4.47
CA LEU A 126 -4.69 11.24 -4.49
C LEU A 126 -4.98 12.67 -3.99
N GLY A 127 -4.11 13.19 -3.12
CA GLY A 127 -4.07 14.60 -2.75
C GLY A 127 -3.35 15.40 -3.83
N ASP A 128 -2.08 15.71 -3.61
CA ASP A 128 -1.21 16.27 -4.64
C ASP A 128 -0.77 15.16 -5.61
N ALA A 129 -1.39 15.11 -6.78
CA ALA A 129 -0.99 14.24 -7.89
C ALA A 129 -0.15 15.04 -8.88
N HIS A 130 1.13 14.67 -9.03
CA HIS A 130 2.08 15.42 -9.82
C HIS A 130 2.95 14.53 -10.71
N LEU A 131 3.57 15.18 -11.69
CA LEU A 131 4.56 14.61 -12.59
C LEU A 131 5.78 15.52 -12.55
N TYR A 132 6.97 14.95 -12.35
CA TYR A 132 8.20 15.73 -12.37
C TYR A 132 8.56 16.19 -13.79
N ASP A 133 9.14 17.39 -13.91
CA ASP A 133 9.53 17.96 -15.21
C ASP A 133 10.52 17.06 -15.98
N ASN A 134 11.42 16.38 -15.26
CA ASN A 134 12.38 15.45 -15.83
C ASN A 134 11.78 14.07 -16.20
N HIS A 135 10.47 13.88 -16.04
CA HIS A 135 9.72 12.67 -16.43
C HIS A 135 8.76 12.90 -17.61
N LEU A 136 8.69 14.12 -18.16
CA LEU A 136 7.71 14.47 -19.20
C LEU A 136 7.91 13.66 -20.50
N GLU A 137 9.14 13.38 -20.90
CA GLU A 137 9.41 12.56 -22.10
C GLU A 137 8.98 11.11 -21.92
N GLN A 138 9.25 10.55 -20.74
CA GLN A 138 8.87 9.21 -20.35
C GLN A 138 7.35 9.05 -20.29
N ALA A 139 6.66 10.03 -19.71
CA ALA A 139 5.20 10.06 -19.67
C ALA A 139 4.59 10.13 -21.08
N ARG A 140 5.12 10.99 -21.97
CA ARG A 140 4.67 11.06 -23.38
C ARG A 140 4.90 9.74 -24.12
N LEU A 141 6.04 9.08 -23.91
CA LEU A 141 6.29 7.76 -24.47
C LEU A 141 5.29 6.72 -23.95
N GLN A 142 4.99 6.72 -22.65
CA GLN A 142 4.00 5.80 -22.08
C GLN A 142 2.60 6.04 -22.64
N LEU A 143 2.19 7.31 -22.83
CA LEU A 143 0.90 7.69 -23.42
C LEU A 143 0.75 7.28 -24.89
N SER A 144 1.86 7.00 -25.60
CA SER A 144 1.81 6.49 -26.98
C SER A 144 1.50 4.98 -27.07
N ARG A 145 1.40 4.27 -25.95
CA ARG A 145 1.24 2.82 -25.88
C ARG A 145 -0.19 2.46 -25.48
N GLU A 146 -0.77 1.51 -26.21
CA GLU A 146 -2.07 0.92 -25.84
C GLU A 146 -1.94 0.03 -24.60
N PRO A 147 -2.83 0.16 -23.60
CA PRO A 147 -2.88 -0.77 -22.47
C PRO A 147 -3.07 -2.22 -22.93
N ARG A 148 -2.33 -3.14 -22.30
CA ARG A 148 -2.48 -4.59 -22.51
C ARG A 148 -3.44 -5.18 -21.45
N PRO A 149 -3.94 -6.41 -21.65
CA PRO A 149 -4.76 -7.07 -20.63
C PRO A 149 -4.10 -7.08 -19.26
N LEU A 150 -4.90 -6.92 -18.21
CA LEU A 150 -4.41 -6.96 -16.84
C LEU A 150 -3.88 -8.37 -16.50
N PRO A 151 -2.77 -8.46 -15.74
CA PRO A 151 -2.30 -9.74 -15.23
C PRO A 151 -3.26 -10.28 -14.16
N THR A 152 -3.07 -11.54 -13.77
CA THR A 152 -3.78 -12.17 -12.65
C THR A 152 -2.81 -12.43 -11.51
N MET A 153 -3.11 -11.91 -10.32
CA MET A 153 -2.36 -12.23 -9.11
C MET A 153 -2.94 -13.49 -8.45
N ARG A 154 -2.10 -14.50 -8.22
CA ARG A 154 -2.45 -15.74 -7.51
C ARG A 154 -1.79 -15.75 -6.14
N LEU A 155 -2.59 -15.96 -5.10
CA LEU A 155 -2.13 -16.15 -3.72
C LEU A 155 -2.16 -17.64 -3.36
N ASN A 156 -1.23 -18.09 -2.51
CA ASN A 156 -1.28 -19.43 -1.93
C ASN A 156 -2.55 -19.58 -1.07
N PRO A 157 -3.51 -20.45 -1.43
CA PRO A 157 -4.80 -20.54 -0.75
C PRO A 157 -4.72 -21.13 0.66
N THR A 158 -3.60 -21.76 1.01
CA THR A 158 -3.38 -22.40 2.32
C THR A 158 -3.02 -21.40 3.42
N VAL A 159 -2.55 -20.20 3.06
CA VAL A 159 -2.21 -19.15 4.03
C VAL A 159 -3.48 -18.45 4.49
N LYS A 160 -3.80 -18.55 5.78
CA LYS A 160 -5.00 -17.96 6.40
C LYS A 160 -4.72 -16.86 7.41
N ASP A 161 -3.45 -16.53 7.62
CA ASP A 161 -3.01 -15.43 8.48
C ASP A 161 -2.29 -14.37 7.63
N LEU A 162 -2.73 -13.12 7.76
CA LEU A 162 -2.15 -11.97 7.07
C LEU A 162 -0.63 -11.86 7.31
N PHE A 163 -0.16 -12.25 8.48
CA PHE A 163 1.26 -12.13 8.86
C PHE A 163 2.09 -13.37 8.53
N ALA A 164 1.47 -14.43 8.01
CA ALA A 164 2.15 -15.67 7.64
C ALA A 164 2.54 -15.74 6.16
N PHE A 165 2.07 -14.80 5.33
CA PHE A 165 2.45 -14.71 3.92
C PHE A 165 3.96 -14.51 3.74
N LYS A 166 4.50 -15.21 2.75
CA LYS A 166 5.89 -15.11 2.31
C LYS A 166 5.95 -14.74 0.83
N PHE A 167 7.14 -14.40 0.35
CA PHE A 167 7.33 -13.97 -1.04
C PHE A 167 6.88 -15.06 -2.04
N GLU A 168 7.17 -16.32 -1.75
CA GLU A 168 6.80 -17.48 -2.57
C GLU A 168 5.29 -17.76 -2.63
N ASP A 169 4.47 -17.11 -1.79
CA ASP A 169 3.01 -17.28 -1.78
C ASP A 169 2.31 -16.45 -2.86
N PHE A 170 3.04 -15.67 -3.64
CA PHE A 170 2.51 -14.77 -4.66
C PHE A 170 3.04 -15.10 -6.04
N GLU A 171 2.15 -15.15 -7.02
CA GLU A 171 2.53 -15.35 -8.41
C GLU A 171 1.73 -14.44 -9.34
N LEU A 172 2.43 -13.70 -10.18
CA LEU A 172 1.82 -12.83 -11.18
C LEU A 172 1.77 -13.54 -12.52
N LEU A 173 0.57 -13.94 -12.93
CA LEU A 173 0.30 -14.68 -14.16
C LEU A 173 -0.07 -13.72 -15.30
N ALA A 174 0.31 -14.08 -16.51
CA ALA A 174 -0.04 -13.37 -17.74
C ALA A 174 0.36 -11.88 -17.75
N TYR A 175 1.46 -11.52 -17.07
CA TYR A 175 2.02 -10.18 -17.15
C TYR A 175 2.83 -10.01 -18.43
N ASP A 176 2.24 -9.34 -19.42
CA ASP A 176 2.86 -9.02 -20.71
C ASP A 176 3.07 -7.50 -20.83
N PRO A 177 4.02 -6.88 -20.13
CA PRO A 177 4.20 -5.43 -20.15
C PRO A 177 4.87 -4.95 -21.44
N HIS A 178 4.64 -3.69 -21.79
CA HIS A 178 5.50 -2.99 -22.75
C HIS A 178 6.94 -2.84 -22.21
N PRO A 179 7.93 -2.56 -23.08
CA PRO A 179 9.31 -2.39 -22.66
C PRO A 179 9.50 -1.34 -21.56
N HIS A 180 10.38 -1.61 -20.61
CA HIS A 180 10.69 -0.73 -19.49
C HIS A 180 11.06 0.70 -19.93
N ILE A 181 10.57 1.69 -19.21
CA ILE A 181 10.92 3.11 -19.37
C ILE A 181 11.68 3.55 -18.12
N LYS A 182 12.94 3.94 -18.28
CA LYS A 182 13.78 4.39 -17.17
C LYS A 182 13.51 5.86 -16.86
N ALA A 183 13.33 6.18 -15.58
CA ALA A 183 13.28 7.56 -15.07
C ALA A 183 14.10 7.69 -13.77
N PRO A 184 14.78 8.83 -13.55
CA PRO A 184 15.52 9.09 -12.32
C PRO A 184 14.57 9.42 -11.15
N VAL A 185 14.89 8.99 -9.92
CA VAL A 185 14.17 9.41 -8.72
C VAL A 185 14.50 10.88 -8.43
N ALA A 186 13.49 11.67 -8.03
CA ALA A 186 13.71 13.00 -7.49
C ALA A 186 14.03 12.88 -6.00
N VAL A 187 15.24 13.26 -5.59
CA VAL A 187 15.69 13.33 -4.20
C VAL A 187 15.63 14.78 -3.72
#